data_AF-A0A8S2TZI4-F1
#
_entry.id   AF-A0A8S2TZI4-F1
#
_cell.length_a   1.000
_cell.length_b   1.000
_cell.length_c   1.000
_cell.angle_alpha   90.00
_cell.angle_beta   90.00
_cell.angle_gamma   90.00
#
_symmetry.space_group_name_H-M   'P 1'
#
loop_
_entity.id
_entity.type
_entity.pdbx_description
1 polymer ?
#
loop_
_entity_poly.entity_id
_entity_poly.type
_entity_poly.pdbx_seq_one_letter_code
_entity_poly.pdbx_strand_id
1 'polypeptide(L)'
;IMSVEKAKQILQKFDIEYEKYYLDKMRRKLGLVQKQLDSDKELIDQFLSTMYETGGDFTNSFRTLSLLHLPGTIHFDKKVEIFKTNILQQCCNLDEWKFINKPDIDNRTLQMLSELAEQNDMFLQQFGFSAERIQVEKMKYEKLKNIEQLSSDQKRDADWKQWEKWLDLYLIRLEKEIDSNDTNDIDRLNKQRLKIMRENNPRIVLRNYLAQRAIESAEKGDYSEVRNLLEELKHPYDGTDKDEIDLQKPDERIQGGEQAQAATDPTEKCE
;
A
#
# COMPACT_ATOMS: atom_id res chain seq x y z
N ILE A 1 19.38 14.86 34.39
CA ILE A 1 19.73 13.80 33.41
C ILE A 1 18.90 12.58 33.75
N MET A 2 18.07 12.10 32.81
CA MET A 2 17.23 10.91 33.01
C MET A 2 18.12 9.66 33.09
N SER A 3 17.83 8.72 34.00
CA SER A 3 18.61 7.48 34.12
C SER A 3 18.31 6.51 32.97
N VAL A 4 19.28 5.65 32.65
CA VAL A 4 19.15 4.64 31.59
C VAL A 4 18.00 3.66 31.87
N GLU A 5 17.77 3.25 33.12
CA GLU A 5 16.58 2.45 33.47
C GLU A 5 15.26 3.18 33.15
N LYS A 6 15.15 4.47 33.49
CA LYS A 6 13.94 5.24 33.22
C LYS A 6 13.69 5.42 31.71
N ALA A 7 14.76 5.62 30.93
CA ALA A 7 14.67 5.68 29.47
C ALA A 7 14.18 4.34 28.87
N LYS A 8 14.73 3.20 29.32
CA LYS A 8 14.30 1.86 28.87
C LYS A 8 12.84 1.57 29.20
N GLN A 9 12.39 1.95 30.40
CA GLN A 9 10.99 1.79 30.81
C GLN A 9 10.03 2.63 29.97
N ILE A 10 10.43 3.81 29.51
CA ILE A 10 9.62 4.65 28.62
C ILE A 10 9.57 4.06 27.21
N LEU A 11 10.70 3.57 26.69
CA LEU A 11 10.76 2.93 25.37
C LEU A 11 9.86 1.70 25.30
N GLN A 12 9.86 0.85 26.34
CA GLN A 12 8.97 -0.32 26.40
C GLN A 12 7.48 0.05 26.39
N LYS A 13 7.12 1.21 26.96
CA LYS A 13 5.73 1.70 26.93
C LYS A 13 5.33 2.23 25.56
N PHE A 14 6.28 2.77 24.79
CA PHE A 14 6.00 3.28 23.45
C PHE A 14 5.50 2.16 22.53
N ASP A 15 6.18 1.02 22.50
CA ASP A 15 5.81 -0.09 21.60
C ASP A 15 4.38 -0.60 21.89
N ILE A 16 4.04 -0.74 23.17
CA ILE A 16 2.71 -1.20 23.61
C ILE A 16 1.61 -0.20 23.22
N GLU A 17 1.82 1.09 23.47
CA GLU A 17 0.84 2.12 23.11
C GLU A 17 0.73 2.26 21.59
N TYR A 18 1.84 2.25 20.87
CA TYR A 18 1.88 2.31 19.42
C TYR A 18 1.08 1.15 18.80
N GLU A 19 1.36 -0.10 19.20
CA GLU A 19 0.69 -1.27 18.65
C GLU A 19 -0.83 -1.23 18.91
N LYS A 20 -1.23 -0.80 20.11
CA LYS A 20 -2.63 -0.61 20.46
C LYS A 20 -3.33 0.40 19.54
N TYR A 21 -2.78 1.60 19.38
CA TYR A 21 -3.38 2.63 18.53
C TYR A 21 -3.31 2.27 17.04
N TYR A 22 -2.23 1.64 16.60
CA TYR A 22 -2.05 1.14 15.25
C TYR A 22 -3.15 0.12 14.91
N LEU A 23 -3.35 -0.90 15.75
CA LEU A 23 -4.37 -1.92 15.52
C LEU A 23 -5.79 -1.33 15.56
N ASP A 24 -6.10 -0.42 16.50
CA ASP A 24 -7.41 0.25 16.50
C ASP A 24 -7.68 1.01 15.20
N LYS A 25 -6.67 1.77 14.71
CA LYS A 25 -6.78 2.50 13.46
C LYS A 25 -6.98 1.54 12.28
N MET A 26 -6.19 0.48 12.19
CA MET A 26 -6.27 -0.48 11.09
C MET A 26 -7.58 -1.26 11.07
N ARG A 27 -8.12 -1.63 12.24
CA ARG A 27 -9.46 -2.22 12.36
C ARG A 27 -10.54 -1.30 11.81
N ARG A 28 -10.51 0.00 12.14
CA ARG A 28 -11.47 0.99 11.57
C ARG A 28 -11.34 1.12 10.06
N LYS A 29 -10.10 1.11 9.53
CA LYS A 29 -9.85 1.13 8.08
C LYS A 29 -10.39 -0.11 7.37
N LEU A 30 -10.32 -1.28 8.01
CA LEU A 30 -10.91 -2.53 7.53
C LEU A 30 -12.41 -2.68 7.87
N GLY A 31 -13.02 -1.76 8.60
CA GLY A 31 -14.42 -1.85 9.01
C GLY A 31 -14.71 -2.94 10.06
N LEU A 32 -13.72 -3.35 10.85
CA LEU A 32 -13.87 -4.28 11.98
C LEU A 32 -14.17 -3.45 13.23
N VAL A 33 -15.45 -3.30 13.59
CA VAL A 33 -15.87 -2.24 14.54
C VAL A 33 -16.66 -2.78 15.73
N GLN A 34 -17.31 -3.94 15.61
CA GLN A 34 -18.11 -4.54 16.66
C GLN A 34 -17.24 -5.33 17.64
N LYS A 35 -16.29 -6.12 17.11
CA LYS A 35 -15.48 -7.04 17.92
C LYS A 35 -14.00 -6.82 17.64
N GLN A 36 -13.18 -6.90 18.69
CA GLN A 36 -11.72 -6.94 18.56
C GLN A 36 -11.26 -8.36 18.82
N LEU A 37 -10.59 -8.96 17.83
CA LEU A 37 -10.05 -10.31 17.92
C LEU A 37 -8.53 -10.27 17.75
N ASP A 38 -7.83 -11.20 18.38
CA ASP A 38 -6.37 -11.31 18.25
C ASP A 38 -5.94 -11.66 16.82
N SER A 39 -6.79 -12.38 16.08
CA SER A 39 -6.60 -12.69 14.66
C SER A 39 -6.63 -11.46 13.74
N ASP A 40 -7.06 -10.29 14.23
CA ASP A 40 -7.13 -9.08 13.42
C ASP A 40 -5.73 -8.62 12.99
N LYS A 41 -4.72 -8.81 13.86
CA LYS A 41 -3.33 -8.44 13.54
C LYS A 41 -2.82 -9.22 12.33
N GLU A 42 -3.00 -10.53 12.35
CA GLU A 42 -2.57 -11.40 11.23
C GLU A 42 -3.30 -11.04 9.93
N LEU A 43 -4.61 -10.76 10.00
CA LEU A 43 -5.39 -10.33 8.84
C LEU A 43 -4.90 -8.99 8.25
N ILE A 44 -4.51 -8.04 9.11
CA ILE A 44 -3.93 -6.75 8.71
C ILE A 44 -2.56 -6.97 8.05
N ASP A 45 -1.69 -7.78 8.67
CA ASP A 45 -0.34 -8.07 8.14
C ASP A 45 -0.42 -8.77 6.78
N GLN A 46 -1.37 -9.69 6.61
CA GLN A 46 -1.63 -10.33 5.33
C GLN A 46 -2.16 -9.35 4.28
N PHE A 47 -3.04 -8.41 4.65
CA PHE A 47 -3.52 -7.37 3.72
C PHE A 47 -2.37 -6.53 3.17
N LEU A 48 -1.48 -6.08 4.06
CA LEU A 48 -0.31 -5.28 3.70
C LEU A 48 0.69 -6.10 2.87
N SER A 49 0.85 -7.39 3.18
CA SER A 49 1.71 -8.29 2.41
C SER A 49 1.16 -8.52 1.00
N THR A 50 -0.14 -8.81 0.86
CA THR A 50 -0.80 -8.93 -0.45
C THR A 50 -0.64 -7.66 -1.27
N MET A 51 -0.87 -6.50 -0.65
CA MET A 51 -0.68 -5.20 -1.31
C MET A 51 0.77 -4.98 -1.75
N TYR A 52 1.75 -5.34 -0.92
CA TYR A 52 3.17 -5.25 -1.28
C TYR A 52 3.52 -6.17 -2.47
N GLU A 53 3.04 -7.42 -2.46
CA GLU A 53 3.32 -8.40 -3.50
C GLU A 53 2.71 -8.01 -4.86
N THR A 54 1.46 -7.54 -4.87
CA THR A 54 0.77 -7.11 -6.09
C THR A 54 1.10 -5.68 -6.51
N GLY A 55 1.81 -4.94 -5.65
CA GLY A 55 2.12 -3.52 -5.83
C GLY A 55 0.90 -2.60 -5.72
N GLY A 56 -0.11 -2.98 -4.93
CA GLY A 56 -1.33 -2.20 -4.70
C GLY A 56 -1.07 -0.80 -4.13
N ASP A 57 -1.87 0.18 -4.53
CA ASP A 57 -1.85 1.53 -3.95
C ASP A 57 -2.47 1.55 -2.55
N PHE A 58 -1.71 2.02 -1.55
CA PHE A 58 -2.13 2.00 -0.15
C PHE A 58 -3.48 2.70 0.11
N THR A 59 -3.59 3.95 -0.32
CA THR A 59 -4.79 4.76 -0.05
C THR A 59 -5.99 4.17 -0.77
N ASN A 60 -5.83 3.86 -2.06
CA ASN A 60 -6.92 3.40 -2.90
C ASN A 60 -7.35 1.97 -2.54
N SER A 61 -6.43 1.07 -2.22
CA SER A 61 -6.77 -0.29 -1.77
C SER A 61 -7.65 -0.25 -0.51
N PHE A 62 -7.31 0.58 0.48
CA PHE A 62 -8.17 0.78 1.65
C PHE A 62 -9.51 1.42 1.30
N ARG A 63 -9.53 2.40 0.40
CA ARG A 63 -10.78 3.06 -0.02
C ARG A 63 -11.71 2.07 -0.73
N THR A 64 -11.17 1.25 -1.63
CA THR A 64 -11.88 0.21 -2.40
C THR A 64 -12.54 -0.84 -1.50
N LEU A 65 -12.03 -1.12 -0.30
CA LEU A 65 -12.70 -2.02 0.65
C LEU A 65 -14.10 -1.53 1.06
N SER A 66 -14.38 -0.23 0.94
CA SER A 66 -15.70 0.34 1.22
C SER A 66 -16.76 -0.09 0.17
N LEU A 67 -16.33 -0.63 -0.97
CA LEU A 67 -17.23 -1.24 -1.96
C LEU A 67 -17.74 -2.62 -1.50
N LEU A 68 -17.02 -3.30 -0.60
CA LEU A 68 -17.42 -4.59 -0.07
C LEU A 68 -18.47 -4.41 1.02
N HIS A 69 -19.64 -5.02 0.80
CA HIS A 69 -20.69 -5.09 1.80
C HIS A 69 -20.50 -6.30 2.72
N LEU A 70 -21.20 -6.32 3.85
CA LEU A 70 -21.26 -7.50 4.70
C LEU A 70 -21.90 -8.71 3.97
N PRO A 71 -21.43 -9.93 4.26
CA PRO A 71 -22.12 -11.16 3.84
C PRO A 71 -23.59 -11.14 4.28
N GLY A 72 -24.50 -11.56 3.39
CA GLY A 72 -25.95 -11.56 3.66
C GLY A 72 -26.69 -10.27 3.25
N THR A 73 -25.99 -9.23 2.79
CA THR A 73 -26.62 -8.04 2.19
C THR A 73 -27.15 -8.31 0.77
N ILE A 74 -28.11 -7.50 0.33
CA ILE A 74 -28.66 -7.59 -1.04
C ILE A 74 -27.55 -7.24 -2.05
N HIS A 75 -27.41 -8.06 -3.10
CA HIS A 75 -26.39 -7.91 -4.16
C HIS A 75 -24.93 -8.06 -3.69
N PHE A 76 -24.68 -8.80 -2.61
CA PHE A 76 -23.34 -9.10 -2.12
C PHE A 76 -22.39 -9.60 -3.22
N ASP A 77 -22.79 -10.61 -4.00
CA ASP A 77 -21.95 -11.19 -5.07
C ASP A 77 -21.55 -10.14 -6.13
N LYS A 78 -22.50 -9.27 -6.50
CA LYS A 78 -22.22 -8.18 -7.45
C LYS A 78 -21.22 -7.18 -6.87
N LYS A 79 -21.29 -6.89 -5.56
CA LYS A 79 -20.33 -6.00 -4.89
C LYS A 79 -18.94 -6.62 -4.79
N VAL A 80 -18.84 -7.95 -4.63
CA VAL A 80 -17.55 -8.68 -4.70
C VAL A 80 -16.92 -8.56 -6.10
N GLU A 81 -17.71 -8.71 -7.16
CA GLU A 81 -17.20 -8.54 -8.54
C GLU A 81 -16.75 -7.10 -8.84
N ILE A 82 -17.49 -6.11 -8.34
CA ILE A 82 -17.10 -4.70 -8.43
C ILE A 82 -15.79 -4.48 -7.66
N PHE A 83 -15.67 -5.01 -6.44
CA PHE A 83 -14.44 -4.93 -5.65
C PHE A 83 -13.25 -5.55 -6.38
N LYS A 84 -13.41 -6.77 -6.92
CA LYS A 84 -12.39 -7.46 -7.73
C LYS A 84 -11.87 -6.58 -8.87
N THR A 85 -12.78 -5.97 -9.60
CA THR A 85 -12.40 -5.11 -10.73
C THR A 85 -11.61 -3.89 -10.26
N ASN A 86 -12.05 -3.24 -9.18
CA ASN A 86 -11.41 -2.02 -8.66
C ASN A 86 -10.07 -2.29 -7.98
N ILE A 87 -9.94 -3.37 -7.19
CA ILE A 87 -8.69 -3.66 -6.48
C ILE A 87 -7.56 -4.04 -7.45
N LEU A 88 -7.88 -4.76 -8.54
CA LEU A 88 -6.92 -5.08 -9.60
C LEU A 88 -6.48 -3.84 -10.38
N GLN A 89 -7.35 -2.82 -10.53
CA GLN A 89 -6.96 -1.53 -11.12
C GLN A 89 -5.99 -0.74 -10.23
N GLN A 90 -5.94 -1.03 -8.93
CA GLN A 90 -4.98 -0.40 -8.01
C GLN A 90 -3.65 -1.15 -7.92
N CYS A 91 -3.56 -2.34 -8.50
CA CYS A 91 -2.30 -3.11 -8.56
C CYS A 91 -1.39 -2.53 -9.64
N CYS A 92 -0.07 -2.62 -9.42
CA CYS A 92 0.88 -2.12 -10.41
C CYS A 92 0.84 -2.97 -11.68
N ASN A 93 1.01 -2.32 -12.83
CA ASN A 93 1.09 -3.02 -14.11
C ASN A 93 2.42 -3.78 -14.24
N LEU A 94 2.58 -4.57 -15.31
CA LEU A 94 3.76 -5.42 -15.50
C LEU A 94 5.06 -4.61 -15.60
N ASP A 95 5.04 -3.46 -16.27
CA ASP A 95 6.22 -2.62 -16.46
C ASP A 95 6.63 -1.90 -15.18
N GLU A 96 5.65 -1.38 -14.43
CA GLU A 96 5.87 -0.87 -13.07
C GLU A 96 6.41 -1.96 -12.15
N TRP A 97 5.91 -3.19 -12.26
CA TRP A 97 6.38 -4.30 -11.44
C TRP A 97 7.82 -4.68 -11.77
N LYS A 98 8.19 -4.70 -13.06
CA LYS A 98 9.59 -4.86 -13.49
C LYS A 98 10.47 -3.75 -12.93
N PHE A 99 10.01 -2.50 -13.01
CA PHE A 99 10.73 -1.34 -12.51
C PHE A 99 11.00 -1.42 -11.00
N ILE A 100 9.98 -1.74 -10.19
CA ILE A 100 10.12 -1.88 -8.72
C ILE A 100 11.09 -2.99 -8.34
N ASN A 101 11.13 -4.08 -9.10
CA ASN A 101 12.00 -5.23 -8.83
C ASN A 101 13.34 -5.15 -9.58
N LYS A 102 13.67 -4.01 -10.20
CA LYS A 102 14.97 -3.80 -10.83
C LYS A 102 16.06 -3.79 -9.75
N PRO A 103 17.10 -4.63 -9.88
CA PRO A 103 18.25 -4.60 -8.97
C PRO A 103 18.99 -3.26 -9.05
N ASP A 104 19.46 -2.78 -7.90
CA ASP A 104 20.24 -1.53 -7.77
C ASP A 104 21.72 -1.78 -8.12
N ILE A 105 22.18 -3.01 -7.88
CA ILE A 105 23.54 -3.46 -8.17
C ILE A 105 23.52 -4.28 -9.46
N ASP A 106 24.44 -4.00 -10.38
CA ASP A 106 24.57 -4.81 -11.58
C ASP A 106 25.00 -6.26 -11.27
N ASN A 107 24.62 -7.20 -12.13
CA ASN A 107 24.79 -8.63 -11.88
C ASN A 107 26.26 -9.02 -11.66
N ARG A 108 27.21 -8.35 -12.33
CA ARG A 108 28.63 -8.66 -12.21
C ARG A 108 29.16 -8.22 -10.85
N THR A 109 28.81 -7.01 -10.42
CA THR A 109 29.15 -6.52 -9.08
C THR A 109 28.49 -7.37 -7.99
N LEU A 110 27.24 -7.79 -8.19
CA LEU A 110 26.55 -8.66 -7.25
C LEU A 110 27.22 -10.04 -7.11
N GLN A 111 27.67 -10.64 -8.20
CA GLN A 111 28.42 -11.91 -8.18
C GLN A 111 29.73 -11.76 -7.40
N MET A 112 30.50 -10.70 -7.70
CA MET A 112 31.74 -10.42 -6.97
C MET A 112 31.50 -10.21 -5.48
N LEU A 113 30.49 -9.41 -5.10
CA LEU A 113 30.14 -9.19 -3.69
C LEU A 113 29.68 -10.47 -3.00
N SER A 114 28.98 -11.35 -3.73
CA SER A 114 28.54 -12.64 -3.20
C SER A 114 29.69 -13.58 -2.91
N GLU A 115 30.66 -13.67 -3.83
CA GLU A 115 31.88 -14.47 -3.63
C GLU A 115 32.71 -13.94 -2.46
N LEU A 116 32.80 -12.61 -2.32
CA LEU A 116 33.49 -11.98 -1.19
C LEU A 116 32.77 -12.19 0.15
N ALA A 117 31.43 -12.22 0.16
CA ALA A 117 30.64 -12.48 1.37
C ALA A 117 30.92 -13.86 1.95
N GLU A 118 31.02 -14.88 1.09
CA GLU A 118 31.32 -16.25 1.51
C GLU A 118 32.71 -16.38 2.17
N GLN A 119 33.62 -15.44 1.91
CA GLN A 119 35.00 -15.46 2.41
C GLN A 119 35.24 -14.52 3.59
N ASN A 120 34.62 -13.33 3.62
CA ASN A 120 34.86 -12.33 4.67
C ASN A 120 33.73 -11.28 4.78
N ASP A 121 32.68 -11.61 5.55
CA ASP A 121 31.57 -10.70 5.85
C ASP A 121 32.00 -9.38 6.52
N MET A 122 33.04 -9.40 7.35
CA MET A 122 33.50 -8.21 8.08
C MET A 122 34.10 -7.15 7.14
N PHE A 123 34.74 -7.59 6.07
CA PHE A 123 35.26 -6.69 5.04
C PHE A 123 34.14 -5.98 4.27
N LEU A 124 33.05 -6.69 3.96
CA LEU A 124 31.90 -6.10 3.26
C LEU A 124 31.21 -4.99 4.05
N GLN A 125 31.08 -5.18 5.38
CA GLN A 125 30.48 -4.18 6.26
C GLN A 125 31.25 -2.85 6.23
N GLN A 126 32.57 -2.90 6.05
CA GLN A 126 33.42 -1.71 5.96
C GLN A 126 33.11 -0.86 4.71
N PHE A 127 32.58 -1.45 3.64
CA PHE A 127 32.15 -0.76 2.42
C PHE A 127 30.64 -0.51 2.37
N GLY A 128 29.92 -0.72 3.48
CA GLY A 128 28.48 -0.50 3.56
C GLY A 128 27.64 -1.59 2.88
N PHE A 129 28.21 -2.78 2.67
CA PHE A 129 27.48 -3.96 2.22
C PHE A 129 27.25 -4.92 3.39
N SER A 130 26.00 -5.33 3.58
CA SER A 130 25.65 -6.44 4.48
C SER A 130 25.31 -7.67 3.64
N ALA A 131 25.52 -8.86 4.20
CA ALA A 131 25.07 -10.11 3.59
C ALA A 131 23.56 -10.08 3.28
N GLU A 132 22.76 -9.44 4.14
CA GLU A 132 21.34 -9.21 3.95
C GLU A 132 21.06 -8.39 2.68
N ARG A 133 21.79 -7.29 2.45
CA ARG A 133 21.64 -6.47 1.23
C ARG A 133 21.95 -7.27 -0.03
N ILE A 134 23.00 -8.09 0.01
CA ILE A 134 23.38 -8.97 -1.12
C ILE A 134 22.28 -10.00 -1.39
N GLN A 135 21.69 -10.58 -0.34
CA GLN A 135 20.57 -11.51 -0.48
C GLN A 135 19.33 -10.84 -1.09
N VAL A 136 19.00 -9.63 -0.65
CA VAL A 136 17.87 -8.85 -1.22
C VAL A 136 18.09 -8.59 -2.71
N GLU A 137 19.30 -8.17 -3.11
CA GLU A 137 19.62 -7.93 -4.52
C GLU A 137 19.57 -9.22 -5.36
N LYS A 138 20.04 -10.35 -4.82
CA LYS A 138 19.87 -11.67 -5.45
C LYS A 138 18.39 -12.02 -5.67
N MET A 139 17.56 -11.83 -4.65
CA MET A 139 16.12 -12.09 -4.74
C MET A 139 15.45 -11.19 -5.79
N LYS A 140 15.85 -9.92 -5.90
CA LYS A 140 15.36 -9.02 -6.97
C LYS A 140 15.69 -9.57 -8.36
N TYR A 141 16.91 -10.07 -8.59
CA TYR A 141 17.28 -10.68 -9.87
C TYR A 141 16.46 -11.92 -10.21
N GLU A 142 16.29 -12.84 -9.27
CA GLU A 142 15.46 -14.04 -9.47
C GLU A 142 14.01 -13.67 -9.77
N LYS A 143 13.47 -12.71 -9.01
CA LYS A 143 12.12 -12.20 -9.20
C LYS A 143 11.96 -11.52 -10.56
N LEU A 144 12.91 -10.68 -10.98
CA LEU A 144 12.86 -10.00 -12.28
C LEU A 144 12.86 -11.01 -13.43
N LYS A 145 13.70 -12.05 -13.36
CA LYS A 145 13.73 -13.14 -14.36
C LYS A 145 12.38 -13.86 -14.47
N ASN A 146 11.72 -14.09 -13.34
CA ASN A 146 10.37 -14.68 -13.33
C ASN A 146 9.33 -13.70 -13.94
N ILE A 147 9.43 -12.40 -13.63
CA ILE A 147 8.52 -11.37 -14.15
C ILE A 147 8.68 -11.19 -15.67
N GLU A 148 9.90 -11.26 -16.20
CA GLU A 148 10.18 -11.12 -17.64
C GLU A 148 9.47 -12.18 -18.49
N GLN A 149 9.16 -13.34 -17.91
CA GLN A 149 8.48 -14.45 -18.59
C GLN A 149 6.95 -14.36 -18.53
N LEU A 150 6.39 -13.43 -17.74
CA LEU A 150 4.96 -13.29 -17.54
C LEU A 150 4.31 -12.36 -18.58
N SER A 151 3.10 -12.71 -19.01
CA SER A 151 2.22 -11.79 -19.71
C SER A 151 1.43 -10.92 -18.72
N SER A 152 0.89 -9.80 -19.21
CA SER A 152 0.03 -8.91 -18.41
C SER A 152 -1.19 -9.63 -17.83
N ASP A 153 -1.79 -10.55 -18.60
CA ASP A 153 -2.94 -11.34 -18.14
C ASP A 153 -2.54 -12.34 -17.04
N GLN A 154 -1.38 -13.01 -17.21
CA GLN A 154 -0.86 -13.94 -16.19
C GLN A 154 -0.54 -13.22 -14.87
N LYS A 155 0.00 -12.00 -14.93
CA LYS A 155 0.20 -11.16 -13.74
C LYS A 155 -1.13 -10.84 -13.08
N ARG A 156 -2.12 -10.37 -13.85
CA ARG A 156 -3.44 -10.03 -13.30
C ARG A 156 -4.13 -11.22 -12.64
N ASP A 157 -4.03 -12.41 -13.23
CA ASP A 157 -4.55 -13.64 -12.64
C ASP A 157 -3.81 -14.03 -11.36
N ALA A 158 -2.48 -13.88 -11.33
CA ALA A 158 -1.69 -14.12 -10.14
C ALA A 158 -2.03 -13.15 -9.00
N ASP A 159 -2.20 -11.85 -9.31
CA ASP A 159 -2.63 -10.85 -8.34
C ASP A 159 -3.99 -11.20 -7.76
N TRP A 160 -4.95 -11.57 -8.61
CA TRP A 160 -6.28 -11.96 -8.13
C TRP A 160 -6.21 -13.14 -7.18
N LYS A 161 -5.41 -14.17 -7.46
CA LYS A 161 -5.27 -15.31 -6.55
C LYS A 161 -4.78 -14.90 -5.16
N GLN A 162 -3.85 -13.94 -5.08
CA GLN A 162 -3.38 -13.42 -3.79
C GLN A 162 -4.46 -12.61 -3.07
N TRP A 163 -5.19 -11.77 -3.81
CA TRP A 163 -6.31 -11.00 -3.27
C TRP A 163 -7.49 -11.88 -2.84
N GLU A 164 -7.81 -12.93 -3.60
CA GLU A 164 -8.87 -13.89 -3.33
C GLU A 164 -8.60 -14.64 -2.02
N LYS A 165 -7.37 -15.15 -1.84
CA LYS A 165 -6.95 -15.79 -0.59
C LYS A 165 -7.14 -14.87 0.62
N TRP A 166 -6.74 -13.61 0.51
CA TRP A 166 -6.94 -12.64 1.59
C TRP A 166 -8.42 -12.30 1.79
N LEU A 167 -9.17 -12.13 0.70
CA LEU A 167 -10.59 -11.80 0.72
C LEU A 167 -11.38 -12.90 1.44
N ASP A 168 -11.09 -14.17 1.22
CA ASP A 168 -11.75 -15.28 1.91
C ASP A 168 -11.57 -15.18 3.44
N LEU A 169 -10.35 -14.89 3.90
CA LEU A 169 -10.05 -14.70 5.33
C LEU A 169 -10.75 -13.46 5.90
N TYR A 170 -10.79 -12.38 5.11
CA TYR A 170 -11.50 -11.16 5.47
C TYR A 170 -13.00 -11.38 5.59
N LEU A 171 -13.63 -12.11 4.67
CA LEU A 171 -15.05 -12.44 4.69
C LEU A 171 -15.41 -13.30 5.91
N ILE A 172 -14.62 -14.36 6.19
CA ILE A 172 -14.77 -15.19 7.40
C ILE A 172 -14.69 -14.31 8.67
N ARG A 173 -13.82 -13.30 8.67
CA ARG A 173 -13.71 -12.37 9.79
C ARG A 173 -14.90 -11.41 9.89
N LEU A 174 -15.44 -10.94 8.76
CA LEU A 174 -16.63 -10.09 8.72
C LEU A 174 -17.87 -10.82 9.20
N GLU A 175 -18.02 -12.11 8.91
CA GLU A 175 -19.13 -12.93 9.43
C GLU A 175 -19.17 -12.92 10.96
N LYS A 176 -18.02 -12.87 11.63
CA LYS A 176 -17.94 -12.78 13.10
C LYS A 176 -18.45 -11.46 13.67
N GLU A 177 -18.57 -10.39 12.87
CA GLU A 177 -19.17 -9.11 13.27
C GLU A 177 -20.70 -9.17 13.29
N ILE A 178 -21.30 -10.17 12.64
CA ILE A 178 -22.75 -10.30 12.46
C ILE A 178 -23.30 -11.15 13.60
N ASP A 179 -24.10 -10.55 14.47
CA ASP A 179 -24.77 -11.23 15.59
C ASP A 179 -26.22 -11.66 15.27
N SER A 180 -26.83 -11.08 14.23
CA SER A 180 -28.23 -11.29 13.84
C SER A 180 -28.32 -11.86 12.43
N ASN A 181 -29.28 -12.77 12.21
CA ASN A 181 -29.59 -13.32 10.88
C ASN A 181 -30.65 -12.50 10.12
N ASP A 182 -31.15 -11.40 10.70
CA ASP A 182 -32.10 -10.50 10.02
C ASP A 182 -31.38 -9.62 8.99
N THR A 183 -31.79 -9.71 7.73
CA THR A 183 -31.26 -8.90 6.63
C THR A 183 -31.32 -7.40 6.91
N ASN A 184 -32.36 -6.92 7.59
CA ASN A 184 -32.49 -5.49 7.91
C ASN A 184 -31.42 -5.03 8.93
N ASP A 185 -31.10 -5.88 9.90
CA ASP A 185 -30.05 -5.61 10.88
C ASP A 185 -28.67 -5.63 10.22
N ILE A 186 -28.43 -6.59 9.32
CA ILE A 186 -27.19 -6.69 8.54
C ILE A 186 -27.01 -5.44 7.68
N ASP A 187 -28.05 -4.98 7.00
CA ASP A 187 -28.00 -3.75 6.19
C ASP A 187 -27.72 -2.50 7.03
N ARG A 188 -28.34 -2.40 8.22
CA ARG A 188 -28.07 -1.31 9.17
C ARG A 188 -26.62 -1.33 9.65
N LEU A 189 -26.12 -2.51 10.03
CA LEU A 189 -24.74 -2.71 10.46
C LEU A 189 -23.75 -2.39 9.34
N ASN A 190 -24.04 -2.83 8.11
CA ASN A 190 -23.22 -2.55 6.94
C ASN A 190 -23.12 -1.04 6.69
N LYS A 191 -24.24 -0.30 6.76
CA LYS A 191 -24.23 1.17 6.62
C LYS A 191 -23.34 1.85 7.66
N GLN A 192 -23.37 1.38 8.91
CA GLN A 192 -22.51 1.91 9.98
C GLN A 192 -21.03 1.59 9.71
N ARG A 193 -20.72 0.35 9.34
CA ARG A 193 -19.36 -0.07 8.95
C ARG A 193 -18.81 0.80 7.82
N LEU A 194 -19.57 0.97 6.73
CA LEU A 194 -19.15 1.75 5.57
C LEU A 194 -18.90 3.22 5.91
N LYS A 195 -19.73 3.80 6.79
CA LYS A 195 -19.52 5.16 7.30
C LYS A 195 -18.17 5.28 8.01
N ILE A 196 -17.87 4.36 8.93
CA ILE A 196 -16.60 4.35 9.68
C ILE A 196 -15.42 4.17 8.72
N MET A 197 -15.52 3.27 7.74
CA MET A 197 -14.45 3.05 6.76
C MET A 197 -14.18 4.33 5.96
N ARG A 198 -15.23 5.01 5.47
CA ARG A 198 -15.09 6.28 4.71
C ARG A 198 -14.46 7.39 5.53
N GLU A 199 -14.77 7.48 6.82
CA GLU A 199 -14.18 8.46 7.74
C GLU A 199 -12.69 8.16 8.06
N ASN A 200 -12.22 6.93 7.85
CA ASN A 200 -10.86 6.51 8.17
C ASN A 200 -9.99 6.21 6.93
N ASN A 201 -10.61 6.13 5.75
CA ASN A 201 -9.98 5.85 4.45
C ASN A 201 -10.19 7.07 3.54
N PRO A 202 -9.18 7.96 3.41
CA PRO A 202 -9.31 9.12 2.55
C PRO A 202 -9.43 8.68 1.08
N ARG A 203 -10.21 9.45 0.31
CA ARG A 203 -10.32 9.34 -1.15
C ARG A 203 -9.14 10.02 -1.85
N ILE A 204 -8.63 11.11 -1.29
CA ILE A 204 -7.51 11.90 -1.83
C ILE A 204 -6.41 12.06 -0.78
N VAL A 205 -5.17 11.93 -1.23
CA VAL A 205 -3.96 12.30 -0.48
C VAL A 205 -3.09 13.19 -1.35
N LEU A 206 -2.24 14.01 -0.72
CA LEU A 206 -1.31 14.85 -1.45
C LEU A 206 -0.18 13.98 -2.02
N ARG A 207 -0.40 13.46 -3.23
CA ARG A 207 0.56 12.67 -3.99
C ARG A 207 1.64 13.57 -4.60
N ASN A 208 2.85 13.04 -4.79
CA ASN A 208 3.98 13.82 -5.29
C ASN A 208 3.69 14.39 -6.69
N TYR A 209 3.10 13.61 -7.59
CA TYR A 209 2.78 14.11 -8.94
C TYR A 209 1.69 15.20 -8.93
N LEU A 210 0.74 15.15 -7.98
CA LEU A 210 -0.29 16.18 -7.83
C LEU A 210 0.34 17.49 -7.37
N ALA A 211 1.25 17.40 -6.41
CA ALA A 211 2.03 18.55 -5.95
C ALA A 211 2.86 19.14 -7.10
N GLN A 212 3.56 18.28 -7.85
CA GLN A 212 4.41 18.69 -8.98
C GLN A 212 3.60 19.39 -10.09
N ARG A 213 2.46 18.82 -10.50
CA ARG A 213 1.57 19.44 -11.49
C ARG A 213 1.08 20.82 -11.05
N ALA A 214 0.77 20.97 -9.77
CA ALA A 214 0.34 22.24 -9.19
C ALA A 214 1.48 23.27 -9.17
N ILE A 215 2.72 22.84 -8.86
CA ILE A 215 3.93 23.68 -8.90
C ILE A 215 4.20 24.16 -10.34
N GLU A 216 4.24 23.25 -11.31
CA GLU A 216 4.52 23.57 -12.71
C GLU A 216 3.49 24.53 -13.33
N SER A 217 2.22 24.43 -12.92
CA SER A 217 1.17 25.35 -13.35
C SER A 217 1.37 26.73 -12.71
N ALA A 218 1.71 26.77 -11.43
CA ALA A 218 1.97 28.01 -10.71
C ALA A 218 3.21 28.75 -11.23
N GLU A 219 4.26 28.04 -11.64
CA GLU A 219 5.45 28.63 -12.28
C GLU A 219 5.12 29.32 -13.62
N LYS A 220 4.09 28.83 -14.33
CA LYS A 220 3.55 29.45 -15.55
C LYS A 220 2.55 30.58 -15.26
N GLY A 221 2.34 30.92 -13.98
CA GLY A 221 1.41 31.95 -13.53
C GLY A 221 -0.04 31.48 -13.36
N ASP A 222 -0.34 30.19 -13.55
CA ASP A 222 -1.67 29.62 -13.33
C ASP A 222 -1.78 28.95 -11.95
N TYR A 223 -2.48 29.62 -11.04
CA TYR A 223 -2.72 29.12 -9.68
C TYR A 223 -4.03 28.33 -9.53
N SER A 224 -4.75 28.05 -10.62
CA SER A 224 -6.03 27.32 -10.56
C SER A 224 -5.85 25.90 -10.02
N GLU A 225 -4.84 25.17 -10.50
CA GLU A 225 -4.51 23.81 -10.04
C GLU A 225 -4.22 23.75 -8.53
N VAL A 226 -3.43 24.70 -8.01
CA VAL A 226 -3.11 24.78 -6.57
C VAL A 226 -4.38 24.99 -5.74
N ARG A 227 -5.28 25.89 -6.19
CA ARG A 227 -6.54 26.15 -5.47
C ARG A 227 -7.46 24.94 -5.52
N ASN A 228 -7.61 24.30 -6.67
CA ASN A 228 -8.44 23.11 -6.82
C ASN A 228 -7.93 21.97 -5.92
N LEU A 229 -6.62 21.70 -5.94
CA LEU A 229 -6.00 20.68 -5.09
C LEU A 229 -6.19 20.99 -3.60
N LEU A 230 -6.06 22.26 -3.19
CA LEU A 230 -6.29 22.67 -1.81
C LEU A 230 -7.76 22.47 -1.39
N GLU A 231 -8.72 22.82 -2.25
CA GLU A 231 -10.14 22.60 -1.95
C GLU A 231 -10.48 21.11 -1.80
N GLU A 232 -9.93 20.24 -2.64
CA GLU A 232 -10.14 18.79 -2.51
C GLU A 232 -9.50 18.23 -1.22
N LEU A 233 -8.31 18.71 -0.85
CA LEU A 233 -7.59 18.24 0.35
C LEU A 233 -8.21 18.72 1.67
N LYS A 234 -9.09 19.74 1.65
CA LYS A 234 -9.90 20.11 2.83
C LYS A 234 -10.94 19.04 3.17
N HIS A 235 -11.33 18.24 2.18
CA HIS A 235 -12.41 17.25 2.26
C HIS A 235 -11.91 15.86 1.85
N PRO A 236 -10.83 15.33 2.45
CA PRO A 236 -10.13 14.18 1.90
C PRO A 236 -10.91 12.87 2.06
N TYR A 237 -11.92 12.82 2.93
CA TYR A 237 -12.74 11.64 3.21
C TYR A 237 -14.09 11.64 2.47
N ASP A 238 -14.47 12.78 1.90
CA ASP A 238 -15.77 12.98 1.27
C ASP A 238 -15.88 12.15 -0.02
N GLY A 239 -17.02 11.47 -0.21
CA GLY A 239 -17.32 10.69 -1.39
C GLY A 239 -18.47 9.69 -1.19
N THR A 240 -19.02 9.23 -2.31
CA THR A 240 -20.08 8.22 -2.44
C THR A 240 -19.55 6.93 -3.09
N ASP A 241 -20.37 5.87 -3.18
CA ASP A 241 -20.03 4.64 -3.91
C ASP A 241 -19.55 4.89 -5.35
N LYS A 242 -20.01 5.96 -6.02
CA LYS A 242 -19.57 6.32 -7.37
C LYS A 242 -18.15 6.88 -7.39
N ASP A 243 -17.79 7.62 -6.35
CA ASP A 243 -16.47 8.24 -6.20
C ASP A 243 -15.41 7.24 -5.71
N GLU A 244 -15.83 6.04 -5.31
CA GLU A 244 -14.96 4.90 -4.97
C GLU A 244 -14.53 4.10 -6.21
N ILE A 245 -15.10 4.39 -7.38
CA ILE A 245 -14.76 3.77 -8.67
C ILE A 245 -13.81 4.65 -9.48
N ASP A 246 -13.88 5.97 -9.30
CA ASP A 246 -12.98 6.96 -9.94
C ASP A 246 -11.94 7.46 -8.94
N LEU A 247 -11.12 6.52 -8.47
CA LEU A 247 -10.01 6.84 -7.56
C LEU A 247 -8.88 7.49 -8.34
N GLN A 248 -8.16 8.40 -7.65
CA GLN A 248 -6.95 8.99 -8.21
C GLN A 248 -6.02 7.89 -8.70
N LYS A 249 -5.50 8.03 -9.93
CA LYS A 249 -4.53 7.07 -10.42
C LYS A 249 -3.36 6.99 -9.42
N PRO A 250 -2.88 5.78 -9.14
CA PRO A 250 -1.62 5.60 -8.41
C PRO A 250 -0.54 6.46 -9.06
N ASP A 251 0.44 6.92 -8.26
CA ASP A 251 1.61 7.61 -8.80
C ASP A 251 2.20 6.75 -9.92
N GLU A 252 2.39 7.32 -11.11
CA GLU A 252 3.10 6.63 -12.18
C GLU A 252 4.53 6.38 -11.69
N ARG A 253 4.80 5.14 -11.24
CA ARG A 253 6.07 4.78 -10.61
C ARG A 253 7.25 4.86 -11.56
N ILE A 254 6.97 4.96 -12.86
CA ILE A 254 7.94 5.02 -13.96
C ILE A 254 8.44 6.47 -14.19
N GLN A 255 7.58 7.50 -14.07
CA GLN A 255 7.98 8.88 -14.41
C GLN A 255 8.84 9.56 -13.32
N GLY A 256 8.67 9.17 -12.05
CA GLY A 256 9.42 9.78 -10.94
C GLY A 256 10.92 9.43 -10.91
N GLY A 257 11.33 8.31 -11.52
CA GLY A 257 12.73 7.88 -11.55
C GLY A 257 13.61 8.71 -12.47
N GLU A 258 13.11 9.06 -13.65
CA GLU A 258 13.86 9.90 -14.61
C GLU A 258 13.99 11.35 -14.10
N GLN A 259 12.95 11.89 -13.46
CA GLN A 259 12.99 13.25 -12.91
C GLN A 259 13.83 13.35 -11.62
N ALA A 260 13.86 12.30 -10.78
CA ALA A 260 14.69 12.29 -9.58
C ALA A 260 16.19 12.17 -9.89
N GLN A 261 16.58 11.45 -10.96
CA GLN A 261 17.99 11.40 -11.40
C GLN A 261 18.46 12.74 -12.01
N ALA A 262 17.58 13.45 -12.74
CA ALA A 262 17.90 14.78 -13.27
C ALA A 262 18.09 15.85 -12.18
N ALA A 263 17.50 15.67 -11.00
CA ALA A 263 17.62 16.63 -9.88
C ALA A 263 18.87 16.40 -9.00
N THR A 264 19.63 15.32 -9.23
CA THR A 264 20.80 14.95 -8.40
C THR A 264 22.15 15.12 -9.09
N ASP A 265 22.21 15.67 -10.31
CA ASP A 265 23.49 15.96 -10.99
C ASP A 265 23.84 17.45 -10.89
N PRO A 266 24.78 17.87 -10.02
CA PRO A 266 25.19 19.26 -9.89
C PRO A 266 26.26 19.66 -10.93
N THR A 267 26.58 18.83 -11.94
CA THR A 267 27.77 19.07 -12.77
C THR A 267 27.55 19.72 -14.14
N GLU A 268 26.32 20.03 -14.56
CA GLU A 268 26.06 20.73 -15.83
C GLU A 268 25.58 22.18 -15.66
N LYS A 269 26.33 23.04 -14.96
CA LYS A 269 26.30 24.51 -15.18
C LYS A 269 27.64 25.16 -14.83
N CYS A 270 28.68 24.85 -15.60
CA CYS A 270 29.84 25.73 -15.77
C CYS A 270 30.29 25.67 -17.24
N GLU A 271 29.68 26.52 -18.06
CA GLU A 271 30.32 27.15 -19.23
C GLU A 271 30.19 28.67 -19.08
#